data_AF-A0A355UDT9-F1
#
_entry.id   AF-A0A355UDT9-F1
#
_cell.length_a   1.000
_cell.length_b   1.000
_cell.length_c   1.000
_cell.angle_alpha   90.00
_cell.angle_beta   90.00
_cell.angle_gamma   90.00
#
_symmetry.space_group_name_H-M   'P 1'
#
loop_
_entity.id
_entity.type
_entity.pdbx_description
1 polymer ?
#
loop_
_entity_poly.entity_id
_entity_poly.type
_entity_poly.pdbx_seq_one_letter_code
_entity_poly.pdbx_strand_id
1 'polypeptide(L)'
;TYPSDTLYVKEAIRIRNQIAFEKVKQENTIEAYQNYVEQYPDAIQTYQAQQWLDIHSTRISQAKEETAYETAKQENTLQSYTQFIEQYPNSKYYKYAKDKIHQFQYNQNISTYSVEEIIQFLNLYPKHPKRPFLYDTLQAQTLRYLSIQGAEYLNKNQLYNIDINTFLLDFALKQSISAKVEDFNNLYHKFPSLKTNQTLTQKYKEAKHIEVLLSLKAIDNKTYNKNIEYFTTIKSDLSFQLLNKYLEPSIKTKKIAIINKALLPFEEDFRALQFKEMLFKQEPPAPQNSKTTISSDSTLQLTVDTKTNSYGKTDIYISTKENGQWSQEKILPQPINTPYREESPIINKDKDVLYFYSNRPMQNNSLDLYITFRGDTTSWNDWTEPLKTTEIDLKNINKKYHRGYLKDEQDNPVEALIYIEDSQTGERLFTTKSSISGQFAYPKQTKKANLISVIKGYVPKYNSDTNNITIKQDKIEDIYHKNRLVVIETLFPQDSPDKLNTVAENYLKYLAQSFQGSKYIMTISVHCQKGYKTMNEDDLSWHQATLIKNKLIALGINHQNIVTAGYGNKNKLLGWEDKNRIEIGFMLIGK
;
A
#
# COMPACT_ATOMS: atom_id res chain seq x y z
N THR A 1 16.03 -86.75 25.44
CA THR A 1 15.89 -85.34 25.84
C THR A 1 16.13 -85.27 27.33
N TYR A 2 17.25 -84.66 27.75
CA TYR A 2 17.49 -84.42 29.17
C TYR A 2 16.50 -83.36 29.66
N PRO A 3 15.98 -83.45 30.90
CA PRO A 3 15.12 -82.41 31.45
C PRO A 3 15.87 -81.07 31.43
N SER A 4 15.21 -80.03 30.92
CA SER A 4 15.74 -78.66 30.82
C SER A 4 16.22 -78.10 32.16
N ASP A 5 15.78 -78.70 33.27
CA ASP A 5 16.10 -78.28 34.63
C ASP A 5 17.28 -78.97 35.29
N THR A 6 17.97 -79.88 34.60
CA THR A 6 19.18 -80.52 35.13
C THR A 6 20.32 -79.51 35.26
N LEU A 7 21.11 -79.64 36.33
CA LEU A 7 22.27 -78.77 36.62
C LEU A 7 23.23 -78.66 35.43
N TYR A 8 23.46 -79.77 34.71
CA TYR A 8 24.36 -79.82 33.56
C TYR A 8 23.85 -79.05 32.34
N VAL A 9 22.54 -79.06 32.08
CA VAL A 9 21.95 -78.29 30.97
C VAL A 9 22.00 -76.79 31.27
N LYS A 10 21.73 -76.39 32.52
CA LYS A 10 21.88 -75.00 32.98
C LYS A 10 23.31 -74.50 32.85
N GLU A 11 24.29 -75.34 33.19
CA GLU A 11 25.71 -74.99 33.08
C GLU A 11 26.19 -74.90 31.61
N ALA A 12 25.73 -75.79 30.73
CA ALA A 12 26.04 -75.72 29.30
C ALA A 12 25.48 -74.45 28.64
N ILE A 13 24.25 -74.05 28.98
CA ILE A 13 23.63 -72.79 28.51
C ILE A 13 24.44 -71.58 29.04
N ARG A 14 24.85 -71.61 30.31
CA ARG A 14 25.68 -70.56 30.92
C ARG A 14 27.01 -70.38 30.18
N ILE A 15 27.72 -71.48 29.91
CA ILE A 15 29.00 -71.48 29.20
C ILE A 15 28.83 -70.98 27.76
N ARG A 16 27.80 -71.47 27.04
CA ARG A 16 27.48 -71.01 25.67
C ARG A 16 27.28 -69.50 25.62
N ASN A 17 26.43 -68.96 26.50
CA ASN A 17 26.13 -67.52 26.54
C ASN A 17 27.40 -66.72 26.86
N GLN A 18 28.23 -67.21 27.78
CA GLN A 18 29.51 -66.57 28.12
C GLN A 18 30.48 -66.55 26.93
N ILE A 19 30.64 -67.64 26.18
CA ILE A 19 31.50 -67.68 24.98
C ILE A 19 30.98 -66.72 23.91
N ALA A 20 29.67 -66.71 23.67
CA ALA A 20 29.05 -65.81 22.72
C ALA A 20 29.27 -64.32 23.10
N PHE A 21 29.22 -63.98 24.38
CA PHE A 21 29.48 -62.63 24.85
C PHE A 21 30.94 -62.19 24.70
N GLU A 22 31.90 -63.10 24.96
CA GLU A 22 33.33 -62.79 24.75
C GLU A 22 33.64 -62.53 23.27
N LYS A 23 32.96 -63.20 22.35
CA LYS A 23 33.07 -62.90 20.91
C LYS A 23 32.58 -61.48 20.57
N VAL A 24 31.46 -61.07 21.14
CA VAL A 24 30.87 -59.74 20.94
C VAL A 24 31.78 -58.63 21.49
N LYS A 25 32.45 -58.87 22.64
CA LYS A 25 33.47 -57.95 23.17
C LYS A 25 34.67 -57.78 22.24
N GLN A 26 35.07 -58.83 21.52
CA GLN A 26 36.16 -58.76 20.55
C GLN A 26 35.76 -57.98 19.30
N GLU A 27 34.51 -58.15 18.83
CA GLU A 27 33.97 -57.41 17.68
C GLU A 27 33.73 -55.92 18.01
N ASN A 28 33.28 -55.63 19.23
CA ASN A 28 33.13 -54.29 19.81
C ASN A 28 32.30 -53.28 18.98
N THR A 29 31.28 -53.74 18.25
CA THR A 29 30.37 -52.90 17.45
C THR A 29 28.96 -52.87 18.01
N ILE A 30 28.21 -51.79 17.78
CA ILE A 30 26.79 -51.70 18.20
C ILE A 30 25.97 -52.88 17.67
N GLU A 31 26.16 -53.24 16.40
CA GLU A 31 25.43 -54.34 15.76
C GLU A 31 25.71 -55.69 16.43
N ALA A 32 26.97 -55.97 16.80
CA ALA A 32 27.33 -57.20 17.51
C ALA A 32 26.67 -57.28 18.90
N TYR A 33 26.65 -56.18 19.65
CA TYR A 33 26.01 -56.14 20.96
C TYR A 33 24.47 -56.17 20.86
N GLN A 34 23.85 -55.56 19.85
CA GLN A 34 22.40 -55.65 19.61
C GLN A 34 21.97 -57.08 19.29
N ASN A 35 22.66 -57.72 18.35
CA ASN A 35 22.41 -59.11 17.96
C ASN A 35 22.55 -60.06 19.16
N TYR A 36 23.49 -59.80 20.07
CA TYR A 36 23.66 -60.60 21.29
C TYR A 36 22.48 -60.47 22.26
N VAL A 37 21.98 -59.26 22.50
CA VAL A 37 20.82 -59.03 23.37
C VAL A 37 19.58 -59.73 22.83
N GLU A 38 19.36 -59.71 21.51
CA GLU A 38 18.22 -60.37 20.87
C GLU A 38 18.32 -61.90 20.89
N GLN A 39 19.51 -62.46 20.67
CA GLN A 39 19.71 -63.91 20.61
C GLN A 39 19.78 -64.58 21.99
N TYR A 40 20.16 -63.84 23.03
CA TYR A 40 20.38 -64.39 24.37
C TYR A 40 19.67 -63.58 25.48
N PRO A 41 18.35 -63.35 25.40
CA PRO A 41 17.64 -62.42 26.30
C PRO A 41 17.74 -62.81 27.79
N ASP A 42 17.78 -64.11 28.10
CA ASP A 42 17.81 -64.63 29.47
C ASP A 42 19.23 -64.78 30.06
N ALA A 43 20.28 -64.38 29.33
CA ALA A 43 21.65 -64.49 29.81
C ALA A 43 21.98 -63.39 30.83
N ILE A 44 22.75 -63.74 31.88
CA ILE A 44 23.23 -62.77 32.88
C ILE A 44 24.03 -61.62 32.22
N GLN A 45 24.77 -61.95 31.16
CA GLN A 45 25.60 -61.02 30.40
C GLN A 45 24.79 -60.04 29.54
N THR A 46 23.50 -60.30 29.30
CA THR A 46 22.61 -59.42 28.52
C THR A 46 22.43 -58.07 29.20
N TYR A 47 22.41 -58.05 30.53
CA TYR A 47 22.46 -56.79 31.28
C TYR A 47 23.73 -55.98 30.97
N GLN A 48 24.89 -56.63 30.88
CA GLN A 48 26.16 -55.96 30.56
C GLN A 48 26.20 -55.48 29.10
N ALA A 49 25.68 -56.28 28.17
CA ALA A 49 25.55 -55.91 26.77
C ALA A 49 24.62 -54.70 26.59
N GLN A 50 23.48 -54.68 27.30
CA GLN A 50 22.55 -53.57 27.28
C GLN A 50 23.17 -52.28 27.85
N GLN A 51 23.86 -52.36 28.99
CA GLN A 51 24.58 -51.21 29.55
C GLN A 51 25.65 -50.67 28.58
N TRP A 52 26.36 -51.55 27.89
CA TRP A 52 27.33 -51.15 26.88
C TRP A 52 26.66 -50.44 25.69
N LEU A 53 25.56 -50.98 25.18
CA LEU A 53 24.76 -50.37 24.11
C LEU A 53 24.23 -49.00 24.52
N ASP A 54 23.69 -48.88 25.73
CA ASP A 54 23.13 -47.62 26.22
C ASP A 54 24.21 -46.53 26.30
N ILE A 55 25.40 -46.87 26.80
CA ILE A 55 26.52 -45.92 26.89
C ILE A 55 27.06 -45.54 25.50
N HIS A 56 27.26 -46.52 24.61
CA HIS A 56 27.92 -46.29 23.32
C HIS A 56 26.98 -45.66 22.28
N SER A 57 25.70 -46.03 22.28
CA SER A 57 24.67 -45.37 21.46
C SER A 57 24.46 -43.92 21.89
N THR A 58 24.43 -43.65 23.20
CA THR A 58 24.35 -42.28 23.75
C THR A 58 25.55 -41.44 23.32
N ARG A 59 26.78 -41.99 23.42
CA ARG A 59 28.01 -41.30 22.98
C ARG A 59 27.99 -40.98 21.49
N ILE A 60 27.53 -41.89 20.64
CA ILE A 60 27.41 -41.66 19.19
C ILE A 60 26.35 -40.62 18.88
N SER A 61 25.21 -40.64 19.56
CA SER A 61 24.17 -39.61 19.42
C SER A 61 24.69 -38.23 19.82
N GLN A 62 25.42 -38.14 20.94
CA GLN A 62 26.04 -36.90 21.40
C GLN A 62 27.12 -36.37 20.44
N ALA A 63 27.95 -37.26 19.89
CA ALA A 63 28.97 -36.88 18.91
C ALA A 63 28.37 -36.39 17.58
N LYS A 64 27.26 -36.98 17.12
CA LYS A 64 26.52 -36.53 15.94
C LYS A 64 25.88 -35.17 16.15
N GLU A 65 25.25 -34.95 17.30
CA GLU A 65 24.68 -33.65 17.71
C GLU A 65 25.77 -32.56 17.72
N GLU A 66 26.92 -32.84 18.33
CA GLU A 66 28.03 -31.89 18.42
C GLU A 66 28.64 -31.56 17.06
N THR A 67 28.78 -32.56 16.19
CA THR A 67 29.25 -32.36 14.82
C THR A 67 28.28 -31.50 14.02
N ALA A 68 26.97 -31.80 14.08
CA ALA A 68 25.94 -31.03 13.38
C ALA A 68 25.87 -29.57 13.86
N TYR A 69 26.07 -29.34 15.17
CA TYR A 69 26.16 -28.00 15.71
C TYR A 69 27.39 -27.23 15.22
N GLU A 70 28.58 -27.85 15.24
CA GLU A 70 29.79 -27.19 14.74
C GLU A 70 29.71 -26.91 13.23
N THR A 71 29.09 -27.80 12.43
CA THR A 71 28.77 -27.50 11.02
C THR A 71 27.86 -26.29 10.91
N ALA A 72 26.74 -26.25 11.66
CA ALA A 72 25.83 -25.11 11.64
C ALA A 72 26.51 -23.79 12.02
N LYS A 73 27.46 -23.86 12.96
CA LYS A 73 28.28 -22.74 13.42
C LYS A 73 29.37 -22.31 12.44
N GLN A 74 29.95 -23.24 11.69
CA GLN A 74 30.90 -22.93 10.62
C GLN A 74 30.21 -22.27 9.43
N GLU A 75 29.07 -22.83 9.01
CA GLU A 75 28.25 -22.26 7.93
C GLU A 75 27.63 -20.92 8.34
N ASN A 76 27.26 -20.81 9.62
CA ASN A 76 26.75 -19.60 10.25
C ASN A 76 25.62 -18.91 9.46
N THR A 77 24.59 -19.67 9.07
CA THR A 77 23.43 -19.14 8.33
C THR A 77 22.12 -19.43 9.07
N LEU A 78 21.06 -18.67 8.77
CA LEU A 78 19.73 -18.93 9.34
C LEU A 78 19.26 -20.37 9.07
N GLN A 79 19.52 -20.87 7.86
CA GLN A 79 19.12 -22.21 7.44
C GLN A 79 19.89 -23.29 8.20
N SER A 80 21.21 -23.14 8.36
CA SER A 80 22.06 -24.14 9.03
C SER A 80 21.69 -24.30 10.51
N TYR A 81 21.40 -23.20 11.22
CA TYR A 81 20.94 -23.26 12.61
C TYR A 81 19.48 -23.76 12.73
N THR A 82 18.61 -23.48 11.75
CA THR A 82 17.22 -23.97 11.75
C THR A 82 17.17 -25.49 11.59
N GLN A 83 17.92 -26.02 10.62
CA GLN A 83 18.04 -27.47 10.39
C GLN A 83 18.61 -28.18 11.62
N PHE A 84 19.60 -27.60 12.29
CA PHE A 84 20.15 -28.14 13.52
C PHE A 84 19.09 -28.28 14.63
N ILE A 85 18.25 -27.26 14.84
CA ILE A 85 17.22 -27.29 15.88
C ILE A 85 16.10 -28.28 15.57
N GLU A 86 15.69 -28.39 14.30
CA GLU A 86 14.68 -29.36 13.87
C GLU A 86 15.16 -30.80 14.09
N GLN A 87 16.44 -31.06 13.84
CA GLN A 87 17.03 -32.38 14.00
C GLN A 87 17.35 -32.73 15.46
N TYR A 88 17.72 -31.75 16.29
CA TYR A 88 18.11 -31.95 17.69
C TYR A 88 17.38 -30.99 18.66
N PRO A 89 16.05 -31.13 18.82
CA PRO A 89 15.22 -30.18 19.59
C PRO A 89 15.51 -30.17 21.10
N ASN A 90 16.13 -31.22 21.63
CA ASN A 90 16.51 -31.34 23.05
C ASN A 90 18.03 -31.14 23.28
N SER A 91 18.76 -30.67 22.27
CA SER A 91 20.21 -30.45 22.35
C SER A 91 20.58 -29.46 23.46
N LYS A 92 21.74 -29.68 24.09
CA LYS A 92 22.34 -28.69 25.00
C LYS A 92 22.71 -27.37 24.29
N TYR A 93 22.85 -27.40 22.96
CA TYR A 93 23.15 -26.24 22.11
C TYR A 93 21.89 -25.55 21.56
N TYR A 94 20.69 -26.10 21.78
CA TYR A 94 19.42 -25.58 21.26
C TYR A 94 19.24 -24.07 21.53
N LYS A 95 19.50 -23.65 22.78
CA LYS A 95 19.34 -22.24 23.17
C LYS A 95 20.25 -21.32 22.36
N TYR A 96 21.51 -21.73 22.14
CA TYR A 96 22.47 -20.92 21.38
C TYR A 96 22.11 -20.86 19.90
N ALA A 97 21.75 -21.98 19.28
CA ALA A 97 21.30 -22.01 17.89
C ALA A 97 20.04 -21.16 17.70
N LYS A 98 19.12 -21.17 18.66
CA LYS A 98 17.90 -20.36 18.64
C LYS A 98 18.19 -18.87 18.77
N ASP A 99 19.11 -18.51 19.66
CA ASP A 99 19.58 -17.12 19.80
C ASP A 99 20.28 -16.64 18.52
N LYS A 100 21.00 -17.52 17.80
CA LYS A 100 21.57 -17.22 16.48
C LYS A 100 20.50 -17.02 15.41
N ILE A 101 19.50 -17.90 15.34
CA ILE A 101 18.33 -17.73 14.45
C ILE A 101 17.65 -16.39 14.71
N HIS A 102 17.39 -16.07 15.98
CA HIS A 102 16.82 -14.78 16.36
C HIS A 102 17.75 -13.63 15.98
N GLN A 103 19.07 -13.76 16.15
CA GLN A 103 20.05 -12.76 15.72
C GLN A 103 20.03 -12.54 14.20
N PHE A 104 19.90 -13.60 13.39
CA PHE A 104 19.74 -13.48 11.94
C PHE A 104 18.41 -12.82 11.57
N GLN A 105 17.30 -13.25 12.17
CA GLN A 105 15.98 -12.65 11.97
C GLN A 105 15.95 -11.17 12.39
N TYR A 106 16.63 -10.84 13.48
CA TYR A 106 16.84 -9.48 14.02
C TYR A 106 17.66 -8.61 13.06
N ASN A 107 18.82 -9.10 12.59
CA ASN A 107 19.69 -8.35 11.67
C ASN A 107 19.05 -8.12 10.29
N GLN A 108 18.04 -8.91 9.91
CA GLN A 108 17.41 -8.81 8.60
C GLN A 108 16.26 -7.78 8.50
N ASN A 109 15.65 -7.23 9.58
CA ASN A 109 14.42 -6.41 9.40
C ASN A 109 14.02 -5.33 10.45
N ILE A 110 14.86 -4.89 11.39
CA ILE A 110 14.39 -3.98 12.46
C ILE A 110 13.99 -2.57 12.01
N SER A 111 14.60 -2.03 10.96
CA SER A 111 14.23 -0.72 10.43
C SER A 111 12.83 -0.69 9.81
N THR A 112 12.15 -1.84 9.76
CA THR A 112 10.87 -2.05 9.06
C THR A 112 9.76 -2.60 9.95
N TYR A 113 10.07 -2.85 11.22
CA TYR A 113 9.07 -3.17 12.23
C TYR A 113 8.16 -1.96 12.46
N SER A 114 6.87 -2.23 12.61
CA SER A 114 5.91 -1.20 12.98
C SER A 114 6.23 -0.65 14.38
N VAL A 115 5.69 0.53 14.69
CA VAL A 115 5.86 1.13 16.03
C VAL A 115 5.36 0.16 17.11
N GLU A 116 4.27 -0.55 16.85
CA GLU A 116 3.66 -1.55 17.73
C GLU A 116 4.58 -2.76 17.94
N GLU A 117 5.19 -3.27 16.88
CA GLU A 117 6.11 -4.42 16.94
C GLU A 117 7.39 -4.08 17.71
N ILE A 118 7.94 -2.88 17.50
CA ILE A 118 9.11 -2.41 18.26
C ILE A 118 8.76 -2.26 19.74
N ILE A 119 7.62 -1.66 20.07
CA ILE A 119 7.15 -1.53 21.45
C ILE A 119 6.93 -2.90 22.10
N GLN A 120 6.27 -3.82 21.39
CA GLN A 120 6.02 -5.17 21.89
C GLN A 120 7.35 -5.89 22.17
N PHE A 121 8.32 -5.78 21.27
CA PHE A 121 9.65 -6.35 21.45
C PHE A 121 10.39 -5.75 22.65
N LEU A 122 10.38 -4.41 22.79
CA LEU A 122 11.01 -3.72 23.91
C LEU A 122 10.37 -4.11 25.25
N ASN A 123 9.08 -4.43 25.27
CA ASN A 123 8.40 -4.92 26.47
C ASN A 123 8.77 -6.38 26.80
N LEU A 124 8.85 -7.25 25.80
CA LEU A 124 9.19 -8.66 25.98
C LEU A 124 10.67 -8.88 26.35
N TYR A 125 11.58 -8.01 25.89
CA TYR A 125 13.02 -8.16 26.08
C TYR A 125 13.68 -6.93 26.74
N PRO A 126 13.42 -6.68 28.04
CA PRO A 126 13.86 -5.46 28.74
C PRO A 126 15.38 -5.32 28.91
N LYS A 127 16.15 -6.40 28.78
CA LYS A 127 17.63 -6.41 28.93
C LYS A 127 18.38 -6.64 27.60
N HIS A 128 17.70 -6.50 26.46
CA HIS A 128 18.32 -6.78 25.16
C HIS A 128 19.51 -5.84 24.88
N PRO A 129 20.67 -6.35 24.41
CA PRO A 129 21.90 -5.57 24.26
C PRO A 129 21.81 -4.45 23.20
N LYS A 130 20.83 -4.52 22.30
CA LYS A 130 20.59 -3.52 21.24
C LYS A 130 19.41 -2.57 21.53
N ARG A 131 18.93 -2.50 22.77
CA ARG A 131 17.87 -1.55 23.16
C ARG A 131 18.15 -0.10 22.72
N PRO A 132 19.35 0.48 22.88
CA PRO A 132 19.60 1.85 22.43
C PRO A 132 19.22 2.07 20.96
N PHE A 133 19.65 1.16 20.08
CA PHE A 133 19.33 1.20 18.65
C PHE A 133 17.82 1.05 18.36
N LEU A 134 17.12 0.21 19.13
CA LEU A 134 15.67 0.06 19.00
C LEU A 134 14.91 1.31 19.45
N TYR A 135 15.43 2.04 20.44
CA TYR A 135 14.88 3.32 20.85
C TYR A 135 15.10 4.41 19.79
N ASP A 136 16.29 4.47 19.18
CA ASP A 136 16.58 5.37 18.06
C ASP A 136 15.64 5.09 16.87
N THR A 137 15.46 3.81 16.57
CA THR A 137 14.56 3.36 15.49
C THR A 137 13.11 3.69 15.82
N LEU A 138 12.67 3.43 17.06
CA LEU A 138 11.33 3.79 17.52
C LEU A 138 11.08 5.29 17.44
N GLN A 139 12.05 6.13 17.83
CA GLN A 139 11.98 7.58 17.73
C GLN A 139 11.80 8.03 16.27
N ALA A 140 12.62 7.50 15.36
CA ALA A 140 12.56 7.81 13.94
C ALA A 140 11.22 7.39 13.30
N GLN A 141 10.76 6.16 13.57
CA GLN A 141 9.48 5.66 13.04
C GLN A 141 8.27 6.41 13.64
N THR A 142 8.36 6.79 14.91
CA THR A 142 7.33 7.58 15.59
C THR A 142 7.16 8.96 14.94
N LEU A 143 8.26 9.67 14.66
CA LEU A 143 8.21 10.96 13.96
C LEU A 143 7.78 10.81 12.50
N ARG A 144 8.20 9.73 11.82
CA ARG A 144 7.86 9.46 10.43
C ARG A 144 6.37 9.20 10.24
N TYR A 145 5.77 8.39 11.11
CA TYR A 145 4.38 7.98 11.00
C TYR A 145 3.44 8.76 11.94
N LEU A 146 3.96 9.73 12.69
CA LEU A 146 3.23 10.50 13.71
C LEU A 146 2.46 9.59 14.69
N SER A 147 3.08 8.48 15.10
CA SER A 147 2.45 7.48 15.98
C SER A 147 2.31 8.00 17.41
N ILE A 148 1.07 8.23 17.87
CA ILE A 148 0.78 8.62 19.25
C ILE A 148 1.27 7.54 20.23
N GLN A 149 1.08 6.26 19.91
CA GLN A 149 1.49 5.15 20.75
C GLN A 149 3.02 5.09 20.93
N GLY A 150 3.77 5.36 19.87
CA GLY A 150 5.23 5.51 19.93
C GLY A 150 5.68 6.65 20.83
N ALA A 151 5.04 7.81 20.69
CA ALA A 151 5.36 9.00 21.49
C ALA A 151 5.01 8.79 22.97
N GLU A 152 3.87 8.16 23.27
CA GLU A 152 3.47 7.78 24.64
C GLU A 152 4.48 6.80 25.25
N TYR A 153 4.92 5.81 24.49
CA TYR A 153 5.91 4.83 24.96
C TYR A 153 7.24 5.49 25.31
N LEU A 154 7.76 6.33 24.42
CA LEU A 154 9.02 7.06 24.62
C LEU A 154 8.91 8.05 25.81
N ASN A 155 7.79 8.75 25.93
CA ASN A 155 7.55 9.68 27.04
C ASN A 155 7.48 8.99 28.40
N LYS A 156 6.88 7.79 28.46
CA LYS A 156 6.81 6.98 29.68
C LYS A 156 8.16 6.34 30.02
N ASN A 157 8.95 5.98 29.01
CA ASN A 157 10.21 5.26 29.16
C ASN A 157 11.41 6.13 28.75
N GLN A 158 11.66 7.18 29.52
CA GLN A 158 12.74 8.17 29.32
C GLN A 158 14.13 7.56 29.59
N LEU A 159 14.52 6.62 28.75
CA LEU A 159 15.80 5.91 28.82
C LEU A 159 16.76 6.42 27.73
N TYR A 160 18.06 6.21 27.94
CA TYR A 160 19.11 6.39 26.91
C TYR A 160 19.33 7.81 26.36
N ASN A 161 19.37 8.84 27.23
CA ASN A 161 19.73 10.23 26.87
C ASN A 161 18.87 10.86 25.74
N ILE A 162 17.66 10.36 25.51
CA ILE A 162 16.70 11.02 24.62
C ILE A 162 16.25 12.32 25.29
N ASP A 163 16.48 13.46 24.64
CA ASP A 163 15.83 14.72 25.03
C ASP A 163 14.34 14.64 24.66
N ILE A 164 13.58 14.11 25.61
CA ILE A 164 12.15 13.86 25.42
C ILE A 164 11.36 15.14 25.20
N ASN A 165 11.81 16.27 25.76
CA ASN A 165 11.14 17.55 25.59
C ASN A 165 11.30 18.06 24.16
N THR A 166 12.52 17.99 23.62
CA THR A 166 12.80 18.34 22.23
C THR A 166 12.08 17.40 21.25
N PHE A 167 12.08 16.09 21.53
CA PHE A 167 11.36 15.12 20.72
C PHE A 167 9.85 15.36 20.69
N LEU A 168 9.22 15.55 21.86
CA LEU A 168 7.78 15.79 21.94
C LEU A 168 7.39 17.11 21.30
N LEU A 169 8.27 18.12 21.34
CA LEU A 169 8.06 19.37 20.63
C LEU A 169 8.07 19.17 19.11
N ASP A 170 9.06 18.48 18.55
CA ASP A 170 9.10 18.18 17.11
C ASP A 170 7.90 17.34 16.67
N PHE A 171 7.55 16.31 17.45
CA PHE A 171 6.36 15.51 17.23
C PHE A 171 5.09 16.36 17.22
N ALA A 172 4.89 17.20 18.23
CA ALA A 172 3.73 18.06 18.37
C ALA A 172 3.61 19.07 17.23
N LEU A 173 4.72 19.71 16.83
CA LEU A 173 4.74 20.66 15.72
C LEU A 173 4.36 20.00 14.39
N LYS A 174 4.77 18.74 14.17
CA LYS A 174 4.39 17.96 12.98
C LYS A 174 2.94 17.49 13.01
N GLN A 175 2.43 17.08 14.18
CA GLN A 175 1.02 16.70 14.38
C GLN A 175 0.08 17.90 14.18
N SER A 176 0.50 19.11 14.58
CA SER A 176 -0.32 20.32 14.53
C SER A 176 -0.11 21.19 13.28
N ILE A 177 0.37 20.64 12.16
CA ILE A 177 0.61 21.40 10.91
C ILE A 177 -0.68 22.05 10.37
N SER A 178 -1.82 21.39 10.56
CA SER A 178 -3.15 21.88 10.16
C SER A 178 -3.57 23.16 10.89
N ALA A 179 -2.97 23.41 12.05
CA ALA A 179 -3.34 24.43 13.02
C ALA A 179 -4.79 24.36 13.55
N LYS A 180 -5.44 23.19 13.55
CA LYS A 180 -6.77 23.01 14.18
C LYS A 180 -6.68 22.97 15.70
N VAL A 181 -7.61 23.62 16.40
CA VAL A 181 -7.62 23.68 17.89
C VAL A 181 -7.77 22.29 18.50
N GLU A 182 -8.51 21.39 17.85
CA GLU A 182 -8.70 20.01 18.30
C GLU A 182 -7.38 19.22 18.35
N ASP A 183 -6.49 19.39 17.36
CA ASP A 183 -5.20 18.69 17.30
C ASP A 183 -4.33 19.07 18.51
N PHE A 184 -4.30 20.36 18.86
CA PHE A 184 -3.62 20.83 20.07
C PHE A 184 -4.29 20.34 21.36
N ASN A 185 -5.62 20.32 21.42
CA ASN A 185 -6.33 19.81 22.59
C ASN A 185 -6.00 18.33 22.85
N ASN A 186 -5.99 17.53 21.79
CA ASN A 186 -5.64 16.11 21.84
C ASN A 186 -4.17 15.92 22.29
N LEU A 187 -3.24 16.69 21.72
CA LEU A 187 -1.84 16.69 22.13
C LEU A 187 -1.66 17.09 23.59
N TYR A 188 -2.32 18.15 24.05
CA TYR A 188 -2.23 18.63 25.43
C TYR A 188 -2.91 17.71 26.45
N HIS A 189 -3.92 16.96 26.03
CA HIS A 189 -4.53 15.93 26.85
C HIS A 189 -3.57 14.74 27.03
N LYS A 190 -2.94 14.28 25.94
CA LYS A 190 -2.00 13.15 25.94
C LYS A 190 -0.63 13.49 26.55
N PHE A 191 -0.14 14.70 26.33
CA PHE A 191 1.17 15.18 26.75
C PHE A 191 1.04 16.55 27.46
N PRO A 192 0.60 16.59 28.73
CA PRO A 192 0.35 17.84 29.45
C PRO A 192 1.57 18.78 29.57
N SER A 193 2.79 18.22 29.54
CA SER A 193 4.06 18.98 29.59
C SER A 193 4.20 19.96 28.42
N LEU A 194 3.57 19.69 27.27
CA LEU A 194 3.63 20.56 26.10
C LEU A 194 2.97 21.94 26.34
N LYS A 195 2.09 22.07 27.34
CA LYS A 195 1.42 23.35 27.66
C LYS A 195 2.37 24.45 28.13
N THR A 196 3.53 24.08 28.67
CA THR A 196 4.54 25.04 29.15
C THR A 196 5.46 25.51 28.03
N ASN A 197 5.43 24.87 26.85
CA ASN A 197 6.23 25.28 25.71
C ASN A 197 5.65 26.55 25.06
N GLN A 198 6.45 27.62 25.04
CA GLN A 198 6.01 28.93 24.54
C GLN A 198 5.61 28.90 23.06
N THR A 199 6.39 28.21 22.21
CA THR A 199 6.15 28.12 20.77
C THR A 199 4.83 27.43 20.45
N LEU A 200 4.56 26.30 21.09
CA LEU A 200 3.34 25.53 20.84
C LEU A 200 2.10 26.26 21.41
N THR A 201 2.23 26.85 22.61
CA THR A 201 1.15 27.64 23.23
C THR A 201 0.80 28.87 22.40
N GLN A 202 1.79 29.53 21.79
CA GLN A 202 1.55 30.63 20.88
C GLN A 202 0.77 30.16 19.63
N LYS A 203 1.21 29.08 18.98
CA LYS A 203 0.49 28.46 17.85
C LYS A 203 -0.94 28.06 18.19
N TYR A 204 -1.18 27.54 19.39
CA TYR A 204 -2.53 27.19 19.86
C TYR A 204 -3.43 28.41 20.04
N LYS A 205 -2.90 29.52 20.59
CA LYS A 205 -3.65 30.78 20.71
C LYS A 205 -4.00 31.35 19.33
N GLU A 206 -3.06 31.30 18.40
CA GLU A 206 -3.27 31.71 17.02
C GLU A 206 -4.37 30.87 16.35
N ALA A 207 -4.30 29.54 16.47
CA ALA A 207 -5.32 28.63 15.97
C ALA A 207 -6.73 28.97 16.52
N LYS A 208 -6.84 29.19 17.84
CA LYS A 208 -8.11 29.61 18.46
C LYS A 208 -8.63 30.92 17.90
N HIS A 209 -7.76 31.90 17.74
CA HIS A 209 -8.14 33.20 17.22
C HIS A 209 -8.63 33.10 15.77
N ILE A 210 -7.95 32.30 14.95
CA ILE A 210 -8.37 32.01 13.57
C ILE A 210 -9.72 31.32 13.54
N GLU A 211 -9.98 30.31 14.40
CA GLU A 211 -11.28 29.64 14.49
C GLU A 211 -12.41 30.60 14.91
N VAL A 212 -12.14 31.54 15.83
CA VAL A 212 -13.10 32.59 16.20
C VAL A 212 -13.44 33.46 14.99
N LEU A 213 -12.43 33.89 14.21
CA LEU A 213 -12.66 34.67 12.99
C LEU A 213 -13.41 33.85 11.92
N LEU A 214 -13.11 32.56 11.81
CA LEU A 214 -13.83 31.63 10.94
C LEU A 214 -15.27 31.37 11.38
N SER A 215 -15.62 31.56 12.65
CA SER A 215 -17.01 31.42 13.13
C SER A 215 -17.91 32.60 12.74
N LEU A 216 -17.33 33.76 12.41
CA LEU A 216 -18.07 34.95 12.03
C LEU A 216 -18.88 34.73 10.75
N LYS A 217 -20.04 35.36 10.60
CA LYS A 217 -20.86 35.22 9.38
C LYS A 217 -20.13 35.71 8.12
N ALA A 218 -19.37 36.80 8.24
CA ALA A 218 -18.55 37.38 7.19
C ALA A 218 -17.35 38.11 7.79
N ILE A 219 -16.31 38.34 6.99
CA ILE A 219 -15.11 39.09 7.39
C ILE A 219 -15.05 40.35 6.54
N ASP A 220 -15.30 41.50 7.15
CA ASP A 220 -15.18 42.80 6.49
C ASP A 220 -13.75 43.36 6.53
N ASN A 221 -13.51 44.45 5.81
CA ASN A 221 -12.19 45.09 5.78
C ASN A 221 -11.74 45.60 7.16
N LYS A 222 -12.66 45.99 8.04
CA LYS A 222 -12.31 46.49 9.38
C LYS A 222 -11.77 45.33 10.24
N THR A 223 -12.45 44.20 10.20
CA THR A 223 -12.06 42.95 10.86
C THR A 223 -10.76 42.41 10.28
N TYR A 224 -10.60 42.40 8.96
CA TYR A 224 -9.37 42.01 8.29
C TYR A 224 -8.18 42.89 8.74
N ASN A 225 -8.30 44.22 8.65
CA ASN A 225 -7.21 45.13 9.00
C ASN A 225 -6.81 45.03 10.47
N LYS A 226 -7.78 44.83 11.39
CA LYS A 226 -7.50 44.65 12.82
C LYS A 226 -6.74 43.35 13.12
N ASN A 227 -6.84 42.34 12.25
CA ASN A 227 -6.31 41.00 12.45
C ASN A 227 -5.31 40.61 11.35
N ILE A 228 -4.68 41.58 10.70
CA ILE A 228 -3.93 41.39 9.45
C ILE A 228 -2.81 40.34 9.55
N GLU A 229 -2.16 40.23 10.71
CA GLU A 229 -1.11 39.24 10.98
C GLU A 229 -1.57 37.78 10.79
N TYR A 230 -2.83 37.47 11.08
CA TYR A 230 -3.38 36.12 10.89
C TYR A 230 -3.67 35.80 9.42
N PHE A 231 -3.76 36.83 8.57
CA PHE A 231 -4.02 36.70 7.14
C PHE A 231 -2.74 36.73 6.31
N THR A 232 -1.66 37.35 6.78
CA THR A 232 -0.48 37.63 5.94
C THR A 232 0.80 36.89 6.37
N THR A 233 0.90 36.48 7.63
CA THR A 233 2.15 35.92 8.20
C THR A 233 2.09 34.42 8.49
N ILE A 234 0.91 33.82 8.63
CA ILE A 234 0.77 32.41 9.01
C ILE A 234 0.43 31.56 7.79
N LYS A 235 1.27 30.54 7.51
CA LYS A 235 1.08 29.57 6.42
C LYS A 235 0.59 28.24 6.99
N SER A 236 -0.72 28.12 7.22
CA SER A 236 -1.39 26.89 7.66
C SER A 236 -2.71 26.69 6.92
N ASP A 237 -3.21 25.46 6.83
CA ASP A 237 -4.48 25.18 6.15
C ASP A 237 -5.63 26.03 6.70
N LEU A 238 -5.64 26.26 8.01
CA LEU A 238 -6.64 27.10 8.68
C LEU A 238 -6.51 28.59 8.29
N SER A 239 -5.28 29.10 8.16
CA SER A 239 -5.02 30.47 7.69
C SER A 239 -5.48 30.66 6.24
N PHE A 240 -5.30 29.66 5.38
CA PHE A 240 -5.80 29.69 4.00
C PHE A 240 -7.33 29.64 3.93
N GLN A 241 -7.99 28.88 4.82
CA GLN A 241 -9.45 28.92 4.94
C GLN A 241 -9.95 30.30 5.39
N LEU A 242 -9.26 30.92 6.34
CA LEU A 242 -9.57 32.26 6.82
C LEU A 242 -9.43 33.30 5.70
N LEU A 243 -8.33 33.23 4.94
CA LEU A 243 -8.10 34.09 3.78
C LEU A 243 -9.16 33.87 2.68
N ASN A 244 -9.53 32.62 2.39
CA ASN A 244 -10.61 32.30 1.47
C ASN A 244 -11.93 32.95 1.91
N LYS A 245 -12.29 32.83 3.19
CA LYS A 245 -13.52 33.42 3.73
C LYS A 245 -13.57 34.94 3.59
N TYR A 246 -12.44 35.62 3.76
CA TYR A 246 -12.32 37.05 3.52
C TYR A 246 -12.41 37.42 2.03
N LEU A 247 -11.77 36.63 1.16
CA LEU A 247 -11.70 36.90 -0.27
C LEU A 247 -12.98 36.51 -1.04
N GLU A 248 -13.78 35.58 -0.52
CA GLU A 248 -14.96 35.03 -1.20
C GLU A 248 -15.94 36.09 -1.76
N PRO A 249 -16.32 37.14 -1.00
CA PRO A 249 -17.19 38.21 -1.52
C PRO A 249 -16.52 39.03 -2.64
N SER A 250 -15.21 39.27 -2.52
CA SER A 250 -14.43 40.01 -3.52
C SER A 250 -14.22 39.19 -4.79
N ILE A 251 -14.05 37.87 -4.66
CA ILE A 251 -13.96 36.94 -5.79
C ILE A 251 -15.28 36.93 -6.55
N LYS A 252 -16.41 36.77 -5.85
CA LYS A 252 -17.75 36.84 -6.46
C LYS A 252 -18.04 38.15 -7.18
N THR A 253 -17.58 39.26 -6.61
CA THR A 253 -17.79 40.61 -7.19
C THR A 253 -16.66 41.08 -8.10
N LYS A 254 -15.72 40.19 -8.44
CA LYS A 254 -14.55 40.45 -9.31
C LYS A 254 -13.75 41.70 -8.90
N LYS A 255 -13.61 41.96 -7.59
CA LYS A 255 -12.84 43.08 -7.03
C LYS A 255 -11.34 42.76 -7.01
N ILE A 256 -10.73 42.71 -8.20
CA ILE A 256 -9.34 42.28 -8.44
C ILE A 256 -8.32 43.03 -7.57
N ALA A 257 -8.49 44.34 -7.36
CA ALA A 257 -7.56 45.15 -6.57
C ALA A 257 -7.48 44.71 -5.09
N ILE A 258 -8.62 44.35 -4.48
CA ILE A 258 -8.65 43.88 -3.09
C ILE A 258 -7.96 42.52 -2.97
N ILE A 259 -8.19 41.65 -3.96
CA ILE A 259 -7.64 40.29 -3.97
C ILE A 259 -6.13 40.33 -4.17
N ASN A 260 -5.64 41.07 -5.17
CA ASN A 260 -4.20 41.22 -5.39
C ASN A 260 -3.51 41.80 -4.15
N LYS A 261 -4.13 42.78 -3.48
CA LYS A 261 -3.57 43.36 -2.25
C LYS A 261 -3.48 42.34 -1.11
N ALA A 262 -4.48 41.48 -0.92
CA ALA A 262 -4.46 40.46 0.13
C ALA A 262 -3.55 39.27 -0.20
N LEU A 263 -3.34 38.96 -1.49
CA LEU A 263 -2.49 37.87 -1.96
C LEU A 263 -1.02 38.25 -2.12
N LEU A 264 -0.66 39.54 -2.10
CA LEU A 264 0.71 40.02 -2.26
C LEU A 264 1.75 39.30 -1.36
N PRO A 265 1.45 38.99 -0.07
CA PRO A 265 2.40 38.25 0.78
C PRO A 265 2.59 36.77 0.40
N PHE A 266 1.77 36.25 -0.52
CA PHE A 266 1.70 34.83 -0.89
C PHE A 266 1.93 34.59 -2.38
N GLU A 267 2.51 35.54 -3.13
CA GLU A 267 2.67 35.39 -4.59
C GLU A 267 3.44 34.12 -5.01
N GLU A 268 4.37 33.67 -4.18
CA GLU A 268 5.16 32.44 -4.36
C GLU A 268 4.46 31.17 -3.83
N ASP A 269 3.29 31.28 -3.20
CA ASP A 269 2.52 30.14 -2.68
C ASP A 269 1.50 29.67 -3.73
N PHE A 270 1.57 28.39 -4.13
CA PHE A 270 0.68 27.83 -5.15
C PHE A 270 -0.82 27.98 -4.83
N ARG A 271 -1.20 28.12 -3.54
CA ARG A 271 -2.60 28.37 -3.14
C ARG A 271 -3.06 29.78 -3.51
N ALA A 272 -2.15 30.75 -3.65
CA ALA A 272 -2.47 32.07 -4.20
C ALA A 272 -2.87 31.99 -5.68
N LEU A 273 -2.28 31.06 -6.44
CA LEU A 273 -2.71 30.77 -7.81
C LEU A 273 -4.15 30.26 -7.84
N GLN A 274 -4.56 29.38 -6.91
CA GLN A 274 -5.94 28.90 -6.82
C GLN A 274 -6.96 30.05 -6.60
N PHE A 275 -6.65 31.03 -5.76
CA PHE A 275 -7.51 32.22 -5.58
C PHE A 275 -7.57 33.11 -6.84
N LYS A 276 -6.44 33.28 -7.54
CA LYS A 276 -6.39 34.00 -8.81
C LYS A 276 -7.14 33.24 -9.92
N GLU A 277 -7.08 31.92 -9.96
CA GLU A 277 -7.89 31.11 -10.86
C GLU A 277 -9.39 31.25 -10.59
N MET A 278 -9.80 31.36 -9.32
CA MET A 278 -11.20 31.61 -8.95
C MET A 278 -11.73 32.96 -9.44
N LEU A 279 -10.87 33.97 -9.63
CA LEU A 279 -11.21 35.28 -10.23
C LEU A 279 -11.48 35.21 -11.73
N PHE A 280 -10.74 34.35 -12.42
CA PHE A 280 -10.80 34.17 -13.87
C PHE A 280 -11.61 32.95 -14.30
N LYS A 281 -12.36 32.34 -13.37
CA LYS A 281 -13.48 31.48 -13.73
C LYS A 281 -14.40 32.30 -14.63
N GLN A 282 -14.28 32.08 -15.94
CA GLN A 282 -15.30 32.50 -16.88
C GLN A 282 -16.58 31.85 -16.38
N GLU A 283 -17.59 32.67 -16.08
CA GLU A 283 -18.90 32.13 -15.79
C GLU A 283 -19.25 31.22 -16.97
N PRO A 284 -19.54 29.94 -16.71
CA PRO A 284 -20.02 29.11 -17.78
C PRO A 284 -21.28 29.77 -18.34
N PRO A 285 -21.54 29.63 -19.66
CA PRO A 285 -22.67 30.27 -20.31
C PRO A 285 -23.94 29.99 -19.51
N ALA A 286 -24.82 30.98 -19.42
CA ALA A 286 -26.09 30.80 -18.74
C ALA A 286 -26.81 29.57 -19.33
N PRO A 287 -27.29 28.63 -18.49
CA PRO A 287 -28.03 27.47 -18.95
C PRO A 287 -29.21 27.93 -19.81
N GLN A 288 -29.45 27.25 -20.94
CA GLN A 288 -30.63 27.54 -21.75
C GLN A 288 -31.87 27.13 -20.97
N ASN A 289 -32.87 28.02 -20.89
CA ASN A 289 -34.15 27.79 -20.19
C ASN A 289 -35.03 26.68 -20.83
N SER A 290 -34.57 26.01 -21.89
CA SER A 290 -35.31 24.93 -22.54
C SER A 290 -35.19 23.63 -21.74
N LYS A 291 -36.31 23.13 -21.23
CA LYS A 291 -36.39 21.80 -20.60
C LYS A 291 -36.21 20.64 -21.58
N THR A 292 -36.22 20.91 -22.88
CA THR A 292 -36.12 19.91 -23.94
C THR A 292 -35.14 20.36 -25.02
N THR A 293 -34.26 19.45 -25.42
CA THR A 293 -33.30 19.63 -26.51
C THR A 293 -33.47 18.50 -27.52
N ILE A 294 -33.49 18.84 -28.80
CA ILE A 294 -33.62 17.87 -29.91
C ILE A 294 -32.27 17.81 -30.64
N SER A 295 -31.82 16.62 -31.00
CA SER A 295 -30.60 16.43 -31.81
C SER A 295 -30.73 17.10 -33.18
N SER A 296 -29.60 17.45 -33.80
CA SER A 296 -29.59 18.13 -35.10
C SER A 296 -30.28 17.35 -36.23
N ASP A 297 -30.30 16.01 -36.13
CA ASP A 297 -30.98 15.12 -37.06
C ASP A 297 -32.47 14.86 -36.71
N SER A 298 -32.99 15.47 -35.64
CA SER A 298 -34.36 15.31 -35.15
C SER A 298 -34.77 13.87 -34.79
N THR A 299 -33.80 13.02 -34.48
CA THR A 299 -34.05 11.61 -34.13
C THR A 299 -33.94 11.31 -32.63
N LEU A 300 -33.47 12.27 -31.83
CA LEU A 300 -33.24 12.11 -30.41
C LEU A 300 -33.72 13.35 -29.66
N GLN A 301 -34.38 13.12 -28.53
CA GLN A 301 -34.86 14.15 -27.63
C GLN A 301 -34.26 13.91 -26.24
N LEU A 302 -33.70 14.96 -25.65
CA LEU A 302 -33.28 15.00 -24.27
C LEU A 302 -34.21 15.93 -23.48
N THR A 303 -34.65 15.47 -22.32
CA THR A 303 -35.58 16.22 -21.47
C THR A 303 -35.07 16.28 -20.05
N VAL A 304 -35.17 17.44 -19.41
CA VAL A 304 -34.81 17.64 -18.00
C VAL A 304 -36.08 17.70 -17.16
N ASP A 305 -36.22 16.79 -16.20
CA ASP A 305 -37.43 16.67 -15.38
C ASP A 305 -37.15 16.15 -13.96
N THR A 306 -38.14 16.29 -13.08
CA THR A 306 -38.14 15.87 -11.67
C THR A 306 -39.24 14.84 -11.45
N LYS A 307 -39.06 13.61 -11.97
CA LYS A 307 -40.06 12.54 -11.87
C LYS A 307 -39.96 11.76 -10.56
N THR A 308 -40.98 10.96 -10.26
CA THR A 308 -41.12 10.19 -9.00
C THR A 308 -40.07 9.11 -8.78
N ASN A 309 -39.27 8.74 -9.79
CA ASN A 309 -38.12 7.83 -9.71
C ASN A 309 -36.84 8.53 -10.19
N SER A 310 -36.54 9.71 -9.62
CA SER A 310 -35.36 10.51 -9.93
C SER A 310 -34.10 10.04 -9.21
N TYR A 311 -32.92 10.34 -9.76
CA TYR A 311 -31.66 10.20 -9.01
C TYR A 311 -31.46 11.37 -8.04
N GLY A 312 -31.88 12.56 -8.45
CA GLY A 312 -31.63 13.78 -7.70
C GLY A 312 -32.67 14.86 -7.91
N LYS A 313 -32.18 16.10 -7.92
CA LYS A 313 -33.02 17.30 -7.99
C LYS A 313 -33.61 17.49 -9.38
N THR A 314 -32.83 17.25 -10.43
CA THR A 314 -33.27 17.24 -11.84
C THR A 314 -32.45 16.20 -12.57
N ASP A 315 -33.11 15.40 -13.43
CA ASP A 315 -32.46 14.36 -14.21
C ASP A 315 -32.66 14.57 -15.71
N ILE A 316 -31.72 14.05 -16.49
CA ILE A 316 -31.78 13.98 -17.94
C ILE A 316 -32.42 12.66 -18.39
N TYR A 317 -33.47 12.78 -19.18
CA TYR A 317 -34.18 11.70 -19.85
C TYR A 317 -33.89 11.74 -21.35
N ILE A 318 -34.04 10.59 -22.01
CA ILE A 318 -33.84 10.42 -23.44
C ILE A 318 -35.04 9.72 -24.09
N SER A 319 -35.42 10.18 -25.28
CA SER A 319 -36.37 9.52 -26.17
C SER A 319 -35.80 9.48 -27.59
N THR A 320 -36.03 8.38 -28.32
CA THR A 320 -35.61 8.22 -29.71
C THR A 320 -36.83 8.26 -30.63
N LYS A 321 -36.65 8.79 -31.83
CA LYS A 321 -37.72 8.86 -32.84
C LYS A 321 -37.58 7.70 -33.80
N GLU A 322 -38.58 6.84 -33.84
CA GLU A 322 -38.66 5.68 -34.74
C GLU A 322 -39.96 5.75 -35.53
N ASN A 323 -39.89 5.64 -36.86
CA ASN A 323 -41.06 5.73 -37.76
C ASN A 323 -41.94 6.99 -37.53
N GLY A 324 -41.30 8.11 -37.20
CA GLY A 324 -41.99 9.38 -36.95
C GLY A 324 -42.58 9.53 -35.54
N GLN A 325 -42.56 8.49 -34.71
CA GLN A 325 -43.08 8.49 -33.34
C GLN A 325 -41.94 8.52 -32.32
N TRP A 326 -42.14 9.26 -31.22
CA TRP A 326 -41.20 9.28 -30.11
C TRP A 326 -41.38 8.05 -29.22
N SER A 327 -40.27 7.42 -28.84
CA SER A 327 -40.27 6.35 -27.86
C SER A 327 -40.67 6.89 -26.48
N GLN A 328 -41.04 5.99 -25.58
CA GLN A 328 -41.15 6.33 -24.16
C GLN A 328 -39.81 6.87 -23.65
N GLU A 329 -39.87 7.94 -22.86
CA GLU A 329 -38.69 8.55 -22.23
C GLU A 329 -38.06 7.58 -21.23
N LYS A 330 -36.74 7.42 -21.33
CA LYS A 330 -35.92 6.63 -20.43
C LYS A 330 -34.97 7.56 -19.67
N ILE A 331 -34.79 7.34 -18.38
CA ILE A 331 -33.81 8.09 -17.60
C ILE A 331 -32.39 7.68 -18.03
N LEU A 332 -31.48 8.63 -18.20
CA LEU A 332 -30.06 8.30 -18.38
C LEU A 332 -29.49 7.78 -17.05
N PRO A 333 -28.61 6.78 -17.06
CA PRO A 333 -28.13 6.20 -15.81
C PRO A 333 -27.00 7.00 -15.19
N GLN A 334 -26.53 6.56 -14.02
CA GLN A 334 -25.20 6.95 -13.53
C GLN A 334 -24.12 6.56 -14.55
N PRO A 335 -23.05 7.36 -14.72
CA PRO A 335 -22.70 8.54 -13.92
C PRO A 335 -23.33 9.87 -14.42
N ILE A 336 -24.23 9.84 -15.41
CA ILE A 336 -24.87 11.06 -15.94
C ILE A 336 -25.80 11.66 -14.91
N ASN A 337 -26.82 10.94 -14.46
CA ASN A 337 -27.73 11.45 -13.44
C ASN A 337 -27.22 11.08 -12.05
N THR A 338 -27.32 12.03 -11.13
CA THR A 338 -26.77 11.95 -9.78
C THR A 338 -27.75 12.57 -8.78
N PRO A 339 -27.48 12.52 -7.46
CA PRO A 339 -28.30 13.25 -6.48
C PRO A 339 -28.29 14.80 -6.65
N TYR A 340 -27.50 15.32 -7.58
CA TYR A 340 -27.33 16.74 -7.85
C TYR A 340 -28.37 17.24 -8.87
N ARG A 341 -28.18 18.44 -9.42
CA ARG A 341 -28.99 18.98 -10.52
C ARG A 341 -28.26 18.74 -11.82
N GLU A 342 -28.88 18.03 -12.74
CA GLU A 342 -28.44 17.93 -14.13
C GLU A 342 -29.36 18.76 -15.03
N GLU A 343 -28.80 19.63 -15.86
CA GLU A 343 -29.55 20.59 -16.68
C GLU A 343 -28.94 20.82 -18.06
N SER A 344 -29.75 21.39 -18.97
CA SER A 344 -29.37 21.82 -20.33
C SER A 344 -28.47 20.82 -21.10
N PRO A 345 -28.93 19.57 -21.30
CA PRO A 345 -28.15 18.55 -21.98
C PRO A 345 -28.08 18.81 -23.49
N ILE A 346 -26.90 18.60 -24.07
CA ILE A 346 -26.63 18.75 -25.50
C ILE A 346 -25.86 17.52 -25.95
N ILE A 347 -26.34 16.84 -26.99
CA ILE A 347 -25.65 15.70 -27.59
C ILE A 347 -25.14 16.07 -28.98
N ASN A 348 -23.95 15.57 -29.35
CA ASN A 348 -23.41 15.77 -30.68
C ASN A 348 -24.17 14.94 -31.74
N LYS A 349 -23.89 15.24 -33.02
CA LYS A 349 -24.52 14.56 -34.17
C LYS A 349 -24.30 13.05 -34.15
N ASP A 350 -23.12 12.61 -33.76
CA ASP A 350 -22.73 11.19 -33.73
C ASP A 350 -23.26 10.45 -32.49
N LYS A 351 -23.94 11.18 -31.58
CA LYS A 351 -24.55 10.67 -30.36
C LYS A 351 -23.56 9.99 -29.41
N ASP A 352 -22.26 10.28 -29.54
CA ASP A 352 -21.21 9.67 -28.73
C ASP A 352 -20.58 10.67 -27.73
N VAL A 353 -21.00 11.93 -27.75
CA VAL A 353 -20.59 12.96 -26.79
C VAL A 353 -21.81 13.70 -26.26
N LEU A 354 -21.95 13.72 -24.93
CA LEU A 354 -22.98 14.47 -24.20
C LEU A 354 -22.31 15.56 -23.36
N TYR A 355 -22.84 16.78 -23.47
CA TYR A 355 -22.53 17.89 -22.59
C TYR A 355 -23.75 18.21 -21.74
N PHE A 356 -23.54 18.59 -20.51
CA PHE A 356 -24.63 18.98 -19.63
C PHE A 356 -24.09 19.85 -18.50
N TYR A 357 -24.98 20.59 -17.87
CA TYR A 357 -24.66 21.39 -16.71
C TYR A 357 -24.98 20.61 -15.44
N SER A 358 -24.08 20.64 -14.47
CA SER A 358 -24.35 20.05 -13.17
C SER A 358 -23.69 20.82 -12.05
N ASN A 359 -24.31 20.83 -10.87
CA ASN A 359 -23.68 21.37 -9.66
C ASN A 359 -22.85 20.31 -8.91
N ARG A 360 -22.66 19.09 -9.43
CA ARG A 360 -21.77 18.09 -8.82
C ARG A 360 -20.35 18.65 -8.57
N PRO A 361 -19.65 18.28 -7.49
CA PRO A 361 -20.12 17.59 -6.28
C PRO A 361 -20.74 18.55 -5.23
N MET A 362 -20.96 19.82 -5.56
CA MET A 362 -21.40 20.85 -4.61
C MET A 362 -22.93 21.02 -4.60
N GLN A 363 -23.58 20.93 -3.44
CA GLN A 363 -25.01 21.27 -3.34
C GLN A 363 -25.26 22.80 -3.31
N ASN A 364 -24.61 23.56 -4.19
CA ASN A 364 -24.85 24.99 -4.35
C ASN A 364 -25.74 25.25 -5.58
N ASN A 365 -26.07 26.51 -5.84
CA ASN A 365 -26.89 26.89 -7.01
C ASN A 365 -26.06 27.14 -8.27
N SER A 366 -24.73 26.97 -8.22
CA SER A 366 -23.83 27.19 -9.36
C SER A 366 -23.72 25.91 -10.18
N LEU A 367 -23.97 26.02 -11.47
CA LEU A 367 -23.77 24.92 -12.40
C LEU A 367 -22.40 25.04 -13.07
N ASP A 368 -21.70 23.92 -13.20
CA ASP A 368 -20.50 23.76 -14.00
C ASP A 368 -20.84 22.94 -15.26
N LEU A 369 -20.11 23.17 -16.36
CA LEU A 369 -20.27 22.40 -17.59
C LEU A 369 -19.47 21.09 -17.50
N TYR A 370 -20.11 19.99 -17.91
CA TYR A 370 -19.54 18.66 -17.96
C TYR A 370 -19.62 18.07 -19.37
N ILE A 371 -18.67 17.20 -19.69
CA ILE A 371 -18.61 16.39 -20.92
C ILE A 371 -18.48 14.92 -20.55
N THR A 372 -19.21 14.04 -21.22
CA THR A 372 -19.05 12.58 -21.13
C THR A 372 -19.10 11.95 -22.51
N PHE A 373 -18.48 10.78 -22.64
CA PHE A 373 -18.36 10.03 -23.88
C PHE A 373 -19.13 8.72 -23.77
N ARG A 374 -19.80 8.33 -24.85
CA ARG A 374 -20.51 7.05 -24.95
C ARG A 374 -19.55 5.99 -25.49
N GLY A 375 -19.46 4.86 -24.80
CA GLY A 375 -18.59 3.75 -25.19
C GLY A 375 -19.20 2.93 -26.33
N ASP A 376 -20.34 2.31 -26.03
CA ASP A 376 -21.16 1.56 -26.96
C ASP A 376 -22.31 2.44 -27.44
N THR A 377 -22.28 2.87 -28.70
CA THR A 377 -23.31 3.73 -29.28
C THR A 377 -24.65 3.03 -29.49
N THR A 378 -24.72 1.72 -29.28
CA THR A 378 -25.96 0.94 -29.28
C THR A 378 -26.64 0.91 -27.91
N SER A 379 -25.93 1.30 -26.84
CA SER A 379 -26.42 1.28 -25.46
C SER A 379 -26.45 2.69 -24.85
N TRP A 380 -27.57 3.06 -24.23
CA TRP A 380 -27.67 4.31 -23.46
C TRP A 380 -27.14 4.19 -22.03
N ASN A 381 -26.66 3.00 -21.65
CA ASN A 381 -26.17 2.72 -20.31
C ASN A 381 -24.65 2.83 -20.16
N ASP A 382 -23.95 3.20 -21.23
CA ASP A 382 -22.50 3.08 -21.29
C ASP A 382 -21.83 4.44 -21.53
N TRP A 383 -21.63 5.16 -20.43
CA TRP A 383 -21.04 6.49 -20.43
C TRP A 383 -19.81 6.55 -19.53
N THR A 384 -18.78 7.27 -19.96
CA THR A 384 -17.61 7.55 -19.13
C THR A 384 -17.95 8.47 -17.97
N GLU A 385 -17.09 8.54 -16.96
CA GLU A 385 -17.20 9.56 -15.92
C GLU A 385 -17.25 10.99 -16.53
N PRO A 386 -18.21 11.84 -16.13
CA PRO A 386 -18.30 13.19 -16.65
C PRO A 386 -17.12 14.07 -16.19
N LEU A 387 -16.46 14.69 -17.17
CA LEU A 387 -15.31 15.56 -16.95
C LEU A 387 -15.77 17.01 -16.93
N LYS A 388 -15.34 17.78 -15.93
CA LYS A 388 -15.59 19.23 -15.91
C LYS A 388 -14.88 19.89 -17.10
N THR A 389 -15.53 20.83 -17.78
CA THR A 389 -15.07 21.42 -19.05
C THR A 389 -15.49 22.89 -19.21
N THR A 390 -15.04 23.53 -20.28
CA THR A 390 -15.46 24.87 -20.73
C THR A 390 -15.94 24.82 -22.20
N GLU A 391 -16.58 25.87 -22.71
CA GLU A 391 -16.95 25.96 -24.13
C GLU A 391 -15.75 25.93 -25.08
N ILE A 392 -14.63 26.54 -24.66
CA ILE A 392 -13.40 26.58 -25.47
C ILE A 392 -12.85 25.15 -25.65
N ASP A 393 -12.95 24.33 -24.61
CA ASP A 393 -12.56 22.92 -24.64
C ASP A 393 -13.47 22.11 -25.59
N LEU A 394 -14.76 22.45 -25.69
CA LEU A 394 -15.69 21.78 -26.61
C LEU A 394 -15.31 21.95 -28.09
N LYS A 395 -14.71 23.09 -28.45
CA LYS A 395 -14.21 23.32 -29.81
C LYS A 395 -12.95 22.52 -30.12
N ASN A 396 -12.30 21.96 -29.10
CA ASN A 396 -11.00 21.29 -29.20
C ASN A 396 -10.99 19.91 -28.53
N ILE A 397 -12.13 19.19 -28.50
CA ILE A 397 -12.31 17.94 -27.75
C ILE A 397 -11.17 16.93 -28.00
N ASN A 398 -10.83 16.68 -29.27
CA ASN A 398 -9.76 15.72 -29.63
C ASN A 398 -8.36 16.18 -29.21
N LYS A 399 -8.16 17.49 -28.98
CA LYS A 399 -6.91 18.04 -28.43
C LYS A 399 -6.94 18.09 -26.90
N LYS A 400 -8.13 18.12 -26.29
CA LYS A 400 -8.30 18.29 -24.85
C LYS A 400 -8.45 16.99 -24.08
N TYR A 401 -9.01 15.95 -24.68
CA TYR A 401 -9.30 14.69 -24.00
C TYR A 401 -8.66 13.48 -24.70
N HIS A 402 -8.27 12.50 -23.91
CA HIS A 402 -7.99 11.14 -24.36
C HIS A 402 -9.13 10.21 -24.00
N ARG A 403 -9.36 9.24 -24.87
CA ARG A 403 -10.29 8.13 -24.67
C ARG A 403 -9.48 6.82 -24.68
N GLY A 404 -9.91 5.86 -23.90
CA GLY A 404 -9.27 4.55 -23.82
C GLY A 404 -10.25 3.47 -23.41
N TYR A 405 -9.79 2.22 -23.44
CA TYR A 405 -10.54 1.04 -23.06
C TYR A 405 -9.75 0.22 -22.03
N LEU A 406 -10.44 -0.24 -21.01
CA LEU A 406 -9.92 -1.18 -20.01
C LEU A 406 -10.56 -2.54 -20.27
N LYS A 407 -9.72 -3.54 -20.51
CA LYS A 407 -10.14 -4.91 -20.82
C LYS A 407 -9.31 -5.92 -20.07
N ASP A 408 -9.81 -7.13 -19.89
CA ASP A 408 -8.99 -8.27 -19.48
C ASP A 408 -8.22 -8.88 -20.68
N GLU A 409 -7.42 -9.89 -20.40
CA GLU A 409 -6.66 -10.65 -21.41
C GLU A 409 -7.56 -11.31 -22.46
N GLN A 410 -8.83 -11.60 -22.12
CA GLN A 410 -9.83 -12.21 -22.99
C GLN A 410 -10.68 -11.18 -23.77
N ASP A 411 -10.28 -9.90 -23.75
CA ASP A 411 -11.00 -8.79 -24.40
C ASP A 411 -12.35 -8.44 -23.79
N ASN A 412 -12.69 -8.98 -22.61
CA ASN A 412 -13.88 -8.57 -21.88
C ASN A 412 -13.65 -7.19 -21.26
N PRO A 413 -14.67 -6.32 -21.24
CA PRO A 413 -14.58 -5.01 -20.61
C PRO A 413 -14.39 -5.11 -19.09
N VAL A 414 -13.62 -4.18 -18.52
CA VAL A 414 -13.38 -4.11 -17.08
C VAL A 414 -13.76 -2.73 -16.55
N GLU A 415 -14.59 -2.71 -15.50
CA GLU A 415 -14.98 -1.51 -14.77
C GLU A 415 -14.04 -1.29 -13.58
N ALA A 416 -13.24 -0.22 -13.57
CA ALA A 416 -12.26 0.05 -12.51
C ALA A 416 -11.99 1.55 -12.34
N LEU A 417 -11.45 1.91 -11.17
CA LEU A 417 -10.82 3.22 -10.98
C LEU A 417 -9.51 3.27 -11.75
N ILE A 418 -9.26 4.40 -12.40
CA ILE A 418 -8.07 4.66 -13.18
C ILE A 418 -7.44 5.95 -12.67
N TYR A 419 -6.19 5.84 -12.27
CA TYR A 419 -5.37 6.92 -11.76
C TYR A 419 -4.40 7.36 -12.84
N ILE A 420 -4.34 8.66 -13.08
CA ILE A 420 -3.38 9.28 -13.99
C ILE A 420 -2.40 10.01 -13.09
N GLU A 421 -1.14 9.57 -13.13
CA GLU A 421 -0.09 10.08 -12.24
C GLU A 421 1.10 10.59 -13.05
N ASP A 422 1.75 11.63 -12.58
CA ASP A 422 3.00 12.10 -13.13
C ASP A 422 4.02 10.95 -13.09
N SER A 423 4.58 10.61 -14.25
CA SER A 423 5.47 9.45 -14.37
C SER A 423 6.78 9.58 -13.59
N GLN A 424 7.19 10.80 -13.23
CA GLN A 424 8.42 11.09 -12.50
C GLN A 424 8.15 11.28 -11.01
N THR A 425 7.14 12.08 -10.66
CA THR A 425 6.89 12.47 -9.27
C THR A 425 5.90 11.56 -8.55
N GLY A 426 5.07 10.82 -9.28
CA GLY A 426 3.94 10.05 -8.72
C GLY A 426 2.79 10.94 -8.24
N GLU A 427 2.82 12.24 -8.55
CA GLU A 427 1.73 13.16 -8.23
C GLU A 427 0.46 12.75 -8.97
N ARG A 428 -0.68 12.72 -8.26
CA ARG A 428 -1.98 12.45 -8.88
C ARG A 428 -2.40 13.63 -9.76
N LEU A 429 -2.40 13.42 -11.08
CA LEU A 429 -2.83 14.43 -12.05
C LEU A 429 -4.33 14.36 -12.29
N PHE A 430 -4.89 13.15 -12.37
CA PHE A 430 -6.31 12.96 -12.62
C PHE A 430 -6.81 11.61 -12.12
N THR A 431 -8.12 11.50 -11.87
CA THR A 431 -8.78 10.23 -11.52
C THR A 431 -10.04 10.10 -12.36
N THR A 432 -10.23 8.92 -12.95
CA THR A 432 -11.42 8.58 -13.73
C THR A 432 -11.85 7.15 -13.41
N LYS A 433 -12.95 6.72 -13.99
CA LYS A 433 -13.46 5.35 -13.89
C LYS A 433 -13.87 4.89 -15.28
N SER A 434 -13.60 3.62 -15.60
CA SER A 434 -14.14 3.02 -16.81
C SER A 434 -15.62 2.72 -16.68
N SER A 435 -16.32 2.75 -17.81
CA SER A 435 -17.73 2.42 -17.97
C SER A 435 -17.93 0.89 -18.04
N ILE A 436 -19.18 0.46 -18.24
CA ILE A 436 -19.53 -0.96 -18.35
C ILE A 436 -18.93 -1.64 -19.59
N SER A 437 -18.63 -0.89 -20.66
CA SER A 437 -17.86 -1.37 -21.81
C SER A 437 -16.35 -1.22 -21.64
N GLY A 438 -15.89 -0.82 -20.45
CA GLY A 438 -14.49 -0.55 -20.16
C GLY A 438 -14.00 0.78 -20.72
N GLN A 439 -14.83 1.61 -21.36
CA GLN A 439 -14.38 2.89 -21.90
C GLN A 439 -14.12 3.89 -20.77
N PHE A 440 -13.05 4.67 -20.87
CA PHE A 440 -12.78 5.78 -19.96
C PHE A 440 -12.26 6.99 -20.74
N ALA A 441 -12.34 8.16 -20.11
CA ALA A 441 -11.80 9.40 -20.64
C ALA A 441 -11.11 10.22 -19.56
N TYR A 442 -10.13 11.02 -19.98
CA TYR A 442 -9.40 11.95 -19.11
C TYR A 442 -8.84 13.14 -19.90
N PRO A 443 -8.58 14.29 -19.27
CA PRO A 443 -7.91 15.41 -19.93
C PRO A 443 -6.50 15.03 -20.39
N LYS A 444 -6.07 15.48 -21.57
CA LYS A 444 -4.68 15.29 -22.02
C LYS A 444 -3.72 15.96 -21.05
N GLN A 445 -2.67 15.25 -20.69
CA GLN A 445 -1.66 15.72 -19.75
C GLN A 445 -0.55 16.45 -20.50
N THR A 446 -0.05 17.55 -19.93
CA THR A 446 1.11 18.28 -20.45
C THR A 446 2.43 17.63 -20.06
N LYS A 447 2.42 16.84 -18.98
CA LYS A 447 3.55 16.04 -18.49
C LYS A 447 3.38 14.57 -18.91
N LYS A 448 4.51 13.84 -18.96
CA LYS A 448 4.47 12.37 -19.12
C LYS A 448 3.75 11.76 -17.92
N ALA A 449 2.74 10.94 -18.20
CA ALA A 449 1.89 10.36 -17.17
C ALA A 449 1.79 8.84 -17.31
N ASN A 450 1.60 8.20 -16.18
CA ASN A 450 1.29 6.79 -16.03
C ASN A 450 -0.21 6.63 -15.81
N LEU A 451 -0.83 5.71 -16.55
CA LEU A 451 -2.19 5.25 -16.26
C LEU A 451 -2.12 3.98 -15.43
N ILE A 452 -2.80 3.98 -14.28
CA ILE A 452 -2.87 2.85 -13.36
C ILE A 452 -4.33 2.53 -13.05
N SER A 453 -4.77 1.37 -13.49
CA SER A 453 -6.07 0.80 -13.11
C SER A 453 -5.96 0.03 -11.79
N VAL A 454 -6.97 0.18 -10.94
CA VAL A 454 -7.01 -0.46 -9.62
C VAL A 454 -8.34 -1.16 -9.42
N ILE A 455 -8.29 -2.47 -9.30
CA ILE A 455 -9.46 -3.34 -9.16
C ILE A 455 -9.06 -4.62 -8.41
N LYS A 456 -9.91 -5.03 -7.46
CA LYS A 456 -9.67 -6.25 -6.68
C LYS A 456 -9.57 -7.47 -7.59
N GLY A 457 -8.56 -8.31 -7.34
CA GLY A 457 -8.34 -9.54 -8.10
C GLY A 457 -7.52 -9.37 -9.39
N TYR A 458 -6.99 -8.17 -9.68
CA TYR A 458 -6.13 -7.92 -10.84
C TYR A 458 -4.81 -7.27 -10.41
N VAL A 459 -3.77 -7.43 -11.22
CA VAL A 459 -2.47 -6.77 -10.98
C VAL A 459 -2.48 -5.37 -11.62
N PRO A 460 -2.10 -4.30 -10.89
CA PRO A 460 -2.00 -2.98 -11.48
C PRO A 460 -0.96 -2.96 -12.59
N LYS A 461 -1.28 -2.26 -13.68
CA LYS A 461 -0.42 -2.14 -14.86
C LYS A 461 -0.17 -0.69 -15.19
N TYR A 462 1.09 -0.38 -15.48
CA TYR A 462 1.50 0.92 -15.98
C TYR A 462 1.33 0.96 -17.49
N ASN A 463 0.63 1.98 -18.00
CA ASN A 463 0.68 2.33 -19.40
C ASN A 463 1.24 3.74 -19.58
N SER A 464 2.31 3.85 -20.37
CA SER A 464 3.03 5.09 -20.67
C SER A 464 2.64 5.71 -22.02
N ASP A 465 1.94 4.98 -22.89
CA ASP A 465 1.37 5.56 -24.11
C ASP A 465 0.04 6.21 -23.75
N THR A 466 -0.12 7.49 -24.09
CA THR A 466 -1.31 8.27 -23.76
C THR A 466 -2.29 8.45 -24.91
N ASN A 467 -1.97 8.05 -26.15
CA ASN A 467 -2.64 8.62 -27.32
C ASN A 467 -3.99 8.02 -27.75
N ASN A 468 -4.25 6.73 -27.53
CA ASN A 468 -5.58 6.09 -27.57
C ASN A 468 -5.40 4.65 -27.09
N ILE A 469 -5.73 4.38 -25.82
CA ILE A 469 -5.08 3.30 -25.08
C ILE A 469 -6.05 2.16 -24.82
N THR A 470 -5.66 0.94 -25.18
CA THR A 470 -6.27 -0.26 -24.60
C THR A 470 -5.36 -0.77 -23.49
N ILE A 471 -5.84 -0.75 -22.25
CA ILE A 471 -5.12 -1.30 -21.09
C ILE A 471 -5.65 -2.72 -20.86
N LYS A 472 -4.76 -3.71 -21.00
CA LYS A 472 -5.03 -5.12 -20.74
C LYS A 472 -4.69 -5.49 -19.30
N GLN A 473 -5.70 -5.85 -18.51
CA GLN A 473 -5.58 -6.22 -17.10
C GLN A 473 -5.25 -7.69 -16.91
N ASP A 474 -4.32 -7.94 -16.00
CA ASP A 474 -3.88 -9.28 -15.66
C ASP A 474 -4.62 -9.76 -14.40
N LYS A 475 -5.60 -10.67 -14.57
CA LYS A 475 -6.35 -11.25 -13.45
C LYS A 475 -5.44 -12.19 -12.64
N ILE A 476 -5.43 -12.04 -11.31
CA ILE A 476 -4.59 -12.83 -10.39
C ILE A 476 -4.86 -14.33 -10.53
N GLU A 477 -6.13 -14.70 -10.62
CA GLU A 477 -6.56 -16.09 -10.81
C GLU A 477 -6.03 -16.69 -12.12
N ASP A 478 -6.04 -15.93 -13.21
CA ASP A 478 -5.50 -16.35 -14.50
C ASP A 478 -3.97 -16.49 -14.45
N ILE A 479 -3.28 -15.56 -13.78
CA ILE A 479 -1.83 -15.64 -13.59
C ILE A 479 -1.47 -16.94 -12.86
N TYR A 480 -2.20 -17.27 -11.79
CA TYR A 480 -2.02 -18.51 -11.05
C TYR A 480 -2.30 -19.75 -11.91
N HIS A 481 -3.48 -19.85 -12.54
CA HIS A 481 -3.86 -21.03 -13.32
C HIS A 481 -2.95 -21.27 -14.54
N LYS A 482 -2.40 -20.21 -15.13
CA LYS A 482 -1.48 -20.30 -16.26
C LYS A 482 -0.01 -20.42 -15.83
N ASN A 483 0.26 -20.46 -14.52
CA ASN A 483 1.62 -20.47 -13.94
C ASN A 483 2.52 -19.37 -14.53
N ARG A 484 1.95 -18.17 -14.71
CA ARG A 484 2.62 -17.01 -15.33
C ARG A 484 3.23 -16.13 -14.23
N LEU A 485 4.25 -15.36 -14.61
CA LEU A 485 4.76 -14.25 -13.82
C LEU A 485 4.46 -12.92 -14.51
N VAL A 486 4.07 -11.92 -13.73
CA VAL A 486 4.02 -10.53 -14.20
C VAL A 486 5.40 -9.93 -14.01
N VAL A 487 6.02 -9.46 -15.09
CA VAL A 487 7.35 -8.85 -15.06
C VAL A 487 7.22 -7.35 -15.22
N ILE A 488 7.78 -6.60 -14.26
CA ILE A 488 7.90 -5.13 -14.32
C ILE A 488 9.37 -4.72 -14.24
N GLU A 489 9.72 -3.58 -14.84
CA GLU A 489 11.13 -3.20 -15.03
C GLU A 489 11.85 -2.85 -13.72
N THR A 490 11.34 -1.97 -12.87
CA THR A 490 11.86 -1.82 -11.51
C THR A 490 10.99 -0.85 -10.75
N LEU A 491 10.97 -0.97 -9.43
CA LEU A 491 10.39 0.00 -8.51
C LEU A 491 11.47 0.93 -7.91
N PHE A 492 12.71 0.77 -8.33
CA PHE A 492 13.88 1.41 -7.75
C PHE A 492 14.55 2.34 -8.77
N PRO A 493 14.69 3.64 -8.45
CA PRO A 493 15.43 4.58 -9.30
C PRO A 493 16.89 4.17 -9.51
N GLN A 494 17.47 4.52 -10.65
CA GLN A 494 18.87 4.17 -10.96
C GLN A 494 19.89 4.89 -10.05
N ASP A 495 19.59 6.10 -9.61
CA ASP A 495 20.44 6.93 -8.75
C ASP A 495 20.36 6.55 -7.26
N SER A 496 19.22 5.98 -6.85
CA SER A 496 18.92 5.59 -5.47
C SER A 496 18.25 4.20 -5.40
N PRO A 497 18.91 3.14 -5.91
CA PRO A 497 18.31 1.81 -6.02
C PRO A 497 18.10 1.12 -4.67
N ASP A 498 18.60 1.70 -3.58
CA ASP A 498 18.43 1.27 -2.20
C ASP A 498 17.17 1.84 -1.52
N LYS A 499 16.31 2.57 -2.24
CA LYS A 499 15.10 3.22 -1.69
C LYS A 499 13.93 3.20 -2.67
N LEU A 500 12.72 3.13 -2.14
CA LEU A 500 11.48 3.34 -2.90
C LEU A 500 11.25 4.84 -3.10
N ASN A 501 10.87 5.25 -4.31
CA ASN A 501 10.38 6.60 -4.58
C ASN A 501 8.84 6.65 -4.51
N THR A 502 8.25 7.85 -4.62
CA THR A 502 6.79 8.03 -4.57
C THR A 502 6.05 7.20 -5.61
N VAL A 503 6.55 7.11 -6.85
CA VAL A 503 5.93 6.31 -7.93
C VAL A 503 5.83 4.85 -7.52
N ALA A 504 6.90 4.29 -6.97
CA ALA A 504 6.96 2.92 -6.50
C ALA A 504 6.07 2.68 -5.27
N GLU A 505 6.03 3.63 -4.33
CA GLU A 505 5.14 3.54 -3.18
C GLU A 505 3.66 3.54 -3.60
N ASN A 506 3.30 4.36 -4.59
CA ASN A 506 1.96 4.36 -5.18
C ASN A 506 1.65 3.01 -5.84
N TYR A 507 2.60 2.44 -6.61
CA TYR A 507 2.41 1.11 -7.20
C TYR A 507 2.04 0.06 -6.14
N LEU A 508 2.85 -0.02 -5.08
CA LEU A 508 2.69 -1.00 -4.03
C LEU A 508 1.38 -0.79 -3.26
N LYS A 509 0.95 0.47 -3.10
CA LYS A 509 -0.38 0.81 -2.57
C LYS A 509 -1.49 0.24 -3.44
N TYR A 510 -1.42 0.39 -4.75
CA TYR A 510 -2.43 -0.13 -5.67
C TYR A 510 -2.41 -1.65 -5.76
N LEU A 511 -1.22 -2.25 -5.72
CA LEU A 511 -1.05 -3.68 -5.67
C LEU A 511 -1.68 -4.25 -4.39
N ALA A 512 -1.46 -3.59 -3.25
CA ALA A 512 -2.06 -3.99 -1.99
C ALA A 512 -3.59 -3.88 -1.97
N GLN A 513 -4.14 -2.78 -2.49
CA GLN A 513 -5.59 -2.61 -2.65
C GLN A 513 -6.20 -3.70 -3.54
N SER A 514 -5.51 -4.06 -4.61
CA SER A 514 -5.98 -5.06 -5.56
C SER A 514 -5.88 -6.48 -5.00
N PHE A 515 -4.94 -6.72 -4.07
CA PHE A 515 -4.73 -8.01 -3.40
C PHE A 515 -5.54 -8.20 -2.11
N GLN A 516 -6.21 -7.16 -1.61
CA GLN A 516 -6.94 -7.23 -0.35
C GLN A 516 -8.05 -8.30 -0.39
N GLY A 517 -8.04 -9.22 0.58
CA GLY A 517 -9.00 -10.33 0.65
C GLY A 517 -8.72 -11.48 -0.33
N SER A 518 -7.56 -11.47 -0.98
CA SER A 518 -7.11 -12.53 -1.87
C SER A 518 -6.92 -13.86 -1.14
N LYS A 519 -7.30 -14.97 -1.80
CA LYS A 519 -7.02 -16.36 -1.39
C LYS A 519 -5.62 -16.84 -1.77
N TYR A 520 -4.78 -15.95 -2.29
CA TYR A 520 -3.45 -16.27 -2.81
C TYR A 520 -2.34 -15.74 -1.89
N ILE A 521 -1.16 -16.34 -2.00
CA ILE A 521 0.13 -15.85 -1.51
C ILE A 521 0.82 -15.16 -2.68
N MET A 522 1.28 -13.92 -2.49
CA MET A 522 2.02 -13.16 -3.49
C MET A 522 3.51 -13.50 -3.40
N THR A 523 4.11 -13.90 -4.52
CA THR A 523 5.56 -14.12 -4.64
C THR A 523 6.20 -12.98 -5.40
N ILE A 524 7.27 -12.38 -4.88
CA ILE A 524 7.98 -11.27 -5.53
C ILE A 524 9.47 -11.61 -5.61
N SER A 525 9.96 -11.78 -6.84
CA SER A 525 11.37 -12.02 -7.15
C SER A 525 11.99 -10.74 -7.68
N VAL A 526 13.07 -10.27 -7.06
CA VAL A 526 13.77 -9.05 -7.49
C VAL A 526 15.12 -9.42 -8.09
N HIS A 527 15.39 -8.87 -9.28
CA HIS A 527 16.65 -9.05 -10.00
C HIS A 527 17.26 -7.68 -10.31
N CYS A 528 18.57 -7.56 -10.09
CA CYS A 528 19.31 -6.37 -10.45
C CYS A 528 20.62 -6.73 -11.15
N GLN A 529 21.01 -5.92 -12.12
CA GLN A 529 22.18 -6.19 -12.96
C GLN A 529 23.50 -5.78 -12.31
N LYS A 530 23.43 -4.79 -11.42
CA LYS A 530 24.60 -4.17 -10.79
C LYS A 530 24.31 -3.84 -9.34
N GLY A 531 25.29 -4.09 -8.46
CA GLY A 531 25.28 -3.67 -7.07
C GLY A 531 25.29 -2.16 -6.88
N TYR A 532 25.17 -1.70 -5.64
CA TYR A 532 25.13 -0.28 -5.29
C TYR A 532 25.83 0.00 -3.96
N LYS A 533 26.69 1.02 -3.95
CA LYS A 533 27.58 1.34 -2.83
C LYS A 533 28.40 0.09 -2.44
N THR A 534 28.25 -0.39 -1.21
CA THR A 534 28.95 -1.56 -0.67
C THR A 534 28.17 -2.87 -0.89
N MET A 535 26.95 -2.82 -1.42
CA MET A 535 26.13 -4.00 -1.69
C MET A 535 26.46 -4.54 -3.08
N ASN A 536 26.74 -5.84 -3.19
CA ASN A 536 26.77 -6.53 -4.49
C ASN A 536 25.35 -6.71 -5.03
N GLU A 537 25.21 -7.35 -6.20
CA GLU A 537 23.91 -7.56 -6.87
C GLU A 537 22.95 -8.41 -6.01
N ASP A 538 23.46 -9.47 -5.39
CA ASP A 538 22.66 -10.35 -4.53
C ASP A 538 22.12 -9.55 -3.32
N ASP A 539 22.99 -8.83 -2.62
CA ASP A 539 22.65 -8.01 -1.46
C ASP A 539 21.67 -6.89 -1.81
N LEU A 540 21.89 -6.20 -2.94
CA LEU A 540 21.02 -5.11 -3.39
C LEU A 540 19.62 -5.62 -3.74
N SER A 541 19.53 -6.70 -4.52
CA SER A 541 18.24 -7.27 -4.89
C SER A 541 17.48 -7.82 -3.67
N TRP A 542 18.19 -8.35 -2.68
CA TRP A 542 17.59 -8.82 -1.42
C TRP A 542 17.07 -7.64 -0.59
N HIS A 543 17.86 -6.56 -0.46
CA HIS A 543 17.43 -5.32 0.19
C HIS A 543 16.19 -4.73 -0.48
N GLN A 544 16.15 -4.70 -1.82
CA GLN A 544 15.00 -4.26 -2.61
C GLN A 544 13.76 -5.14 -2.38
N ALA A 545 13.90 -6.46 -2.39
CA ALA A 545 12.83 -7.41 -2.10
C ALA A 545 12.25 -7.21 -0.69
N THR A 546 13.12 -6.91 0.27
CA THR A 546 12.75 -6.61 1.66
C THR A 546 11.98 -5.28 1.75
N LEU A 547 12.44 -4.22 1.09
CA LEU A 547 11.71 -2.94 1.04
C LEU A 547 10.30 -3.08 0.47
N ILE A 548 10.13 -3.86 -0.60
CA ILE A 548 8.81 -4.15 -1.18
C ILE A 548 7.93 -4.90 -0.17
N LYS A 549 8.44 -5.98 0.42
CA LYS A 549 7.70 -6.79 1.39
C LYS A 549 7.18 -5.93 2.54
N ASN A 550 8.07 -5.12 3.11
CA ASN A 550 7.77 -4.30 4.27
C ASN A 550 6.75 -3.21 3.95
N LYS A 551 6.84 -2.60 2.75
CA LYS A 551 5.83 -1.65 2.30
C LYS A 551 4.46 -2.32 2.14
N LEU A 552 4.39 -3.51 1.57
CA LEU A 552 3.14 -4.26 1.39
C LEU A 552 2.50 -4.70 2.73
N ILE A 553 3.32 -5.10 3.70
CA ILE A 553 2.86 -5.39 5.07
C ILE A 553 2.31 -4.13 5.73
N ALA A 554 3.04 -3.00 5.63
CA ALA A 554 2.57 -1.72 6.16
C ALA A 554 1.27 -1.22 5.51
N LEU A 555 0.95 -1.69 4.30
CA LEU A 555 -0.30 -1.44 3.58
C LEU A 555 -1.42 -2.42 3.95
N GLY A 556 -1.19 -3.31 4.92
CA GLY A 556 -2.20 -4.20 5.51
C GLY A 556 -2.25 -5.61 4.92
N ILE A 557 -1.30 -6.03 4.09
CA ILE A 557 -1.21 -7.43 3.68
C ILE A 557 -0.57 -8.27 4.80
N ASN A 558 -1.18 -9.41 5.12
CA ASN A 558 -0.60 -10.36 6.08
C ASN A 558 0.78 -10.85 5.60
N HIS A 559 1.79 -10.77 6.47
CA HIS A 559 3.16 -11.22 6.18
C HIS A 559 3.26 -12.69 5.73
N GLN A 560 2.33 -13.55 6.16
CA GLN A 560 2.24 -14.96 5.72
C GLN A 560 1.79 -15.10 4.26
N ASN A 561 1.14 -14.07 3.71
CA ASN A 561 0.63 -14.06 2.34
C ASN A 561 1.61 -13.36 1.37
N ILE A 562 2.85 -13.08 1.80
CA ILE A 562 3.89 -12.47 0.96
C ILE A 562 5.22 -13.22 1.12
N VAL A 563 5.72 -13.72 0.00
CA VAL A 563 7.06 -14.29 -0.13
C VAL A 563 7.87 -13.38 -1.04
N THR A 564 9.03 -12.93 -0.59
CA THR A 564 9.94 -12.12 -1.42
C THR A 564 11.34 -12.72 -1.44
N ALA A 565 12.04 -12.57 -2.55
CA ALA A 565 13.40 -13.04 -2.74
C ALA A 565 14.19 -12.10 -3.65
N GLY A 566 15.47 -11.92 -3.35
CA GLY A 566 16.44 -11.25 -4.22
C GLY A 566 17.34 -12.29 -4.89
N TYR A 567 17.57 -12.16 -6.20
CA TYR A 567 18.35 -13.11 -7.01
C TYR A 567 19.58 -12.48 -7.68
N GLY A 568 19.84 -11.18 -7.44
CA GLY A 568 20.90 -10.44 -8.10
C GLY A 568 20.74 -10.49 -9.62
N ASN A 569 21.85 -10.71 -10.33
CA ASN A 569 21.88 -10.88 -11.78
C ASN A 569 21.76 -12.36 -12.22
N LYS A 570 21.41 -13.25 -11.28
CA LYS A 570 21.17 -14.67 -11.56
C LYS A 570 19.80 -14.85 -12.20
N ASN A 571 19.64 -15.94 -12.96
CA ASN A 571 18.44 -16.28 -13.73
C ASN A 571 18.14 -15.26 -14.84
N LYS A 572 18.84 -15.41 -15.98
CA LYS A 572 18.58 -14.60 -17.18
C LYS A 572 17.21 -14.93 -17.75
N LEU A 573 16.45 -13.88 -18.10
CA LEU A 573 15.15 -13.98 -18.75
C LEU A 573 15.28 -13.39 -20.16
N LEU A 574 14.78 -14.11 -21.16
CA LEU A 574 14.87 -13.71 -22.57
C LEU A 574 14.17 -12.35 -22.78
N GLY A 575 14.87 -11.39 -23.38
CA GLY A 575 14.39 -10.00 -23.57
C GLY A 575 14.54 -9.08 -22.37
N TRP A 576 15.10 -9.57 -21.26
CA TRP A 576 15.34 -8.85 -20.01
C TRP A 576 16.77 -9.02 -19.48
N GLU A 577 17.69 -9.47 -20.35
CA GLU A 577 19.03 -9.89 -19.99
C GLU A 577 19.84 -8.77 -19.34
N ASP A 578 19.65 -7.54 -19.82
CA ASP A 578 20.39 -6.35 -19.39
C ASP A 578 19.53 -5.37 -18.56
N LYS A 579 18.39 -5.82 -18.05
CA LYS A 579 17.44 -4.98 -17.31
C LYS A 579 17.30 -5.45 -15.87
N ASN A 580 17.18 -4.49 -14.95
CA ASN A 580 16.59 -4.79 -13.65
C ASN A 580 15.15 -5.25 -13.89
N ARG A 581 14.62 -6.11 -13.01
CA ARG A 581 13.23 -6.54 -13.08
C ARG A 581 12.70 -7.04 -11.76
N ILE A 582 11.39 -6.97 -11.62
CA ILE A 582 10.64 -7.59 -10.54
C ILE A 582 9.63 -8.53 -11.17
N GLU A 583 9.63 -9.78 -10.73
CA GLU A 583 8.69 -10.80 -11.15
C GLU A 583 7.68 -11.04 -10.03
N ILE A 584 6.39 -10.95 -10.36
CA ILE A 584 5.29 -11.10 -9.41
C ILE A 584 4.48 -12.35 -9.82
N GLY A 585 4.33 -13.27 -8.88
CA GLY A 585 3.56 -14.51 -9.03
C GLY A 585 2.58 -14.71 -7.88
N PHE A 586 1.75 -15.74 -8.01
CA PHE A 586 0.71 -16.05 -7.03
C PHE A 586 0.59 -17.55 -6.81
N MET A 587 0.40 -17.96 -5.55
CA MET A 587 0.16 -19.35 -5.13
C MET A 587 -1.11 -19.41 -4.29
N LEU A 588 -1.81 -20.55 -4.21
CA LEU A 588 -3.01 -20.66 -3.38
C LEU A 588 -2.66 -20.78 -1.88
N ILE A 589 -3.41 -20.12 -0.99
CA ILE A 589 -3.29 -20.33 0.46
C ILE A 589 -3.91 -21.69 0.80
N GLY A 590 -3.07 -22.70 1.06
CA GLY A 590 -3.49 -24.00 1.60
C GLY A 590 -4.29 -24.90 0.65
N LYS A 591 -3.62 -25.93 0.13
CA LYS A 591 -4.08 -27.31 0.31
C LYS A 591 -3.00 -28.05 1.09
#